data_AF-A0A3Y9C801-F1
#
_entry.id   AF-A0A3Y9C801-F1
#
_cell.length_a   1.000
_cell.length_b   1.000
_cell.length_c   1.000
_cell.angle_alpha   90.00
_cell.angle_beta   90.00
_cell.angle_gamma   90.00
#
_symmetry.space_group_name_H-M   'P 1'
#
loop_
_entity.id
_entity.type
_entity.pdbx_description
1 polymer ?
#
loop_
_entity_poly.entity_id
_entity_poly.type
_entity_poly.pdbx_seq_one_letter_code
_entity_poly.pdbx_strand_id
1 'polypeptide(L)'
;RHEAISRLFELGTLNVMEVAAISGHKSLNMLKRYTHLRAYQLVSKLDTRRRQSQKIATYFVPYPAVLEEADDGFRVHLHDFEGVSVSGDTPESAMDAASVILLRTLAIAAQRGERVPRPGELPVHTGVMIDPLPGMCQ
;
A
#
# COMPACT_ATOMS: atom_id res chain seq x y z
N ARG A 1 36.92 17.17 19.21
CA ARG A 1 35.44 17.23 19.33
C ARG A 1 34.74 17.52 18.00
N HIS A 2 35.21 18.48 17.19
CA HIS A 2 34.56 18.83 15.91
C HIS A 2 34.62 17.69 14.89
N GLU A 3 35.79 17.07 14.74
CA GLU A 3 36.00 15.94 13.82
C GLU A 3 35.14 14.71 14.15
N ALA A 4 35.00 14.39 15.44
CA ALA A 4 34.15 13.29 15.89
C ALA A 4 32.68 13.48 15.51
N ILE A 5 32.18 14.72 15.58
CA ILE A 5 30.80 15.06 15.23
C ILE A 5 30.60 14.97 13.72
N SER A 6 31.55 15.49 12.93
CA SER A 6 31.51 15.34 11.47
C SER A 6 31.52 13.86 11.06
N ARG A 7 32.37 13.02 11.67
CA ARG A 7 32.37 11.57 11.39
C ARG A 7 31.06 10.89 11.76
N LEU A 8 30.42 11.28 12.87
CA LEU A 8 29.11 10.76 13.25
C LEU A 8 28.04 11.09 12.20
N PHE A 9 28.09 12.29 11.62
CA PHE A 9 27.20 12.67 10.51
C PHE A 9 27.55 11.95 9.19
N GLU A 10 28.82 11.69 8.92
CA GLU A 10 29.26 10.92 7.75
C GLU A 10 28.87 9.44 7.81
N LEU A 11 28.89 8.84 9.00
CA LEU A 11 28.44 7.47 9.24
C LEU A 11 26.92 7.31 9.02
N GLY A 12 26.12 8.36 9.27
CA GLY A 12 24.70 8.40 8.93
C GLY A 12 23.79 7.42 9.71
N THR A 13 24.32 6.76 10.74
CA THR A 13 23.60 5.77 11.57
C THR A 13 22.72 6.42 12.64
N LEU A 14 23.05 7.64 13.06
CA LEU A 14 22.39 8.35 14.15
C LEU A 14 21.61 9.56 13.65
N ASN A 15 20.46 9.82 14.25
CA ASN A 15 19.65 11.00 14.01
C ASN A 15 20.27 12.25 14.65
N VAL A 16 19.93 13.44 14.13
CA VAL A 16 20.47 14.74 14.59
C VAL A 16 20.30 14.94 16.09
N MET A 17 19.18 14.48 16.66
CA MET A 17 18.90 14.54 18.10
C MET A 17 19.78 13.60 18.93
N GLU A 18 20.10 12.42 18.40
CA GLU A 18 20.97 11.44 19.07
C GLU A 18 22.41 11.94 19.06
N VAL A 19 22.86 12.49 17.93
CA VAL A 19 24.16 13.16 17.84
C VAL A 19 24.22 14.37 18.79
N ALA A 20 23.13 15.13 18.96
CA ALA A 20 23.08 16.23 19.93
C ALA A 20 23.28 15.75 21.38
N ALA A 21 22.63 14.65 21.75
CA ALA A 21 22.74 14.04 23.08
C ALA A 21 24.16 13.51 23.35
N ILE A 22 24.75 12.79 22.40
CA ILE A 22 26.12 12.23 22.51
C ILE A 22 27.16 13.35 22.53
N SER A 23 27.00 14.34 21.65
CA SER A 23 27.97 15.42 21.50
C SER A 23 27.79 16.54 22.54
N GLY A 24 26.72 16.54 23.33
CA GLY A 24 26.43 17.53 24.37
C GLY A 24 26.10 18.94 23.85
N HIS A 25 25.49 19.05 22.66
CA HIS A 25 25.08 20.33 22.09
C HIS A 25 23.69 20.72 22.58
N LYS A 26 23.57 21.91 23.17
CA LYS A 26 22.30 22.44 23.71
C LYS A 26 21.33 22.96 22.65
N SER A 27 21.80 23.20 21.43
CA SER A 27 20.96 23.71 20.34
C SER A 27 21.37 23.15 18.99
N LEU A 28 20.36 22.93 18.13
CA LEU A 28 20.55 22.44 16.77
C LEU A 28 21.34 23.41 15.89
N ASN A 29 21.26 24.72 16.18
CA ASN A 29 22.05 25.73 15.47
C ASN A 29 23.56 25.52 15.61
N MET A 30 24.03 24.94 16.72
CA MET A 30 25.44 24.59 16.86
C MET A 30 25.83 23.39 16.00
N LEU A 31 24.92 22.42 15.83
CA LEU A 31 25.15 21.21 15.05
C LEU A 31 25.11 21.44 13.53
N LYS A 32 24.39 22.47 13.07
CA LYS A 32 24.30 22.83 11.65
C LYS A 32 25.66 23.01 10.97
N ARG A 33 26.68 23.45 11.72
CA ARG A 33 28.06 23.63 11.22
C ARG A 33 28.79 22.32 10.92
N TYR A 34 28.29 21.19 11.43
CA TYR A 34 28.85 19.86 11.25
C TYR A 34 27.94 18.95 10.42
N THR A 35 26.76 19.45 10.02
CA THR A 35 25.81 18.73 9.17
C THR A 35 26.05 19.12 7.71
N HIS A 36 26.67 18.25 6.93
CA HIS A 36 26.56 18.33 5.48
C HIS A 36 25.34 17.50 5.08
N LEU A 37 24.16 18.13 5.03
CA LEU A 37 22.93 17.48 4.55
C LEU A 37 23.16 17.01 3.10
N ARG A 38 23.57 15.76 2.92
CA ARG A 38 23.70 15.17 1.60
C ARG A 38 22.30 14.97 1.06
N ALA A 39 21.95 15.72 0.01
CA ALA A 39 20.64 15.63 -0.64
C ALA A 39 20.22 14.18 -0.94
N TYR A 40 21.19 13.30 -1.25
CA TYR A 40 20.97 11.87 -1.45
C TYR A 40 20.35 11.14 -0.25
N GLN A 41 20.68 11.50 1.00
CA GLN A 41 20.08 10.89 2.20
C GLN A 41 18.62 11.31 2.39
N LEU A 42 18.28 12.55 2.01
CA LEU A 42 16.88 13.02 1.99
C LEU A 42 16.10 12.31 0.88
N VAL A 43 16.68 12.21 -0.32
CA VAL A 43 16.09 11.46 -1.45
C VAL A 43 15.86 10.01 -1.07
N SER A 44 16.82 9.33 -0.43
CA SER A 44 16.64 7.94 0.03
C SER A 44 15.48 7.80 1.03
N LYS A 45 15.29 8.75 1.96
CA LYS A 45 14.16 8.75 2.90
C LYS A 45 12.81 9.10 2.24
N LEU A 46 12.82 9.88 1.16
CA LEU A 46 11.62 10.16 0.38
C LEU A 46 11.27 8.97 -0.53
N ASP A 47 12.28 8.31 -1.10
CA ASP A 47 12.13 7.10 -1.90
C ASP A 47 11.58 5.93 -1.10
N THR A 48 11.91 5.78 0.19
CA THR A 48 11.27 4.75 1.02
C THR A 48 9.76 4.97 1.14
N ARG A 49 9.32 6.22 1.33
CA ARG A 49 7.88 6.56 1.35
C ARG A 49 7.21 6.40 -0.02
N ARG A 50 7.88 6.80 -1.11
CA ARG A 50 7.38 6.63 -2.48
C ARG A 50 7.27 5.15 -2.87
N ARG A 51 8.24 4.32 -2.47
CA ARG A 51 8.19 2.86 -2.66
C ARG A 51 7.07 2.22 -1.85
N GLN A 52 6.78 2.71 -0.64
CA GLN A 52 5.65 2.24 0.16
C GLN A 52 4.31 2.62 -0.47
N SER A 53 4.14 3.87 -0.94
CA SER A 53 2.89 4.29 -1.60
C SER A 53 2.67 3.60 -2.94
N GLN A 54 3.73 3.34 -3.71
CA GLN A 54 3.65 2.64 -4.98
C GLN A 54 3.40 1.13 -4.83
N LYS A 55 3.78 0.53 -3.69
CA LYS A 55 3.34 -0.82 -3.33
C LYS A 55 1.84 -0.87 -3.08
N ILE A 56 1.26 0.15 -2.45
CA ILE A 56 -0.17 0.15 -2.10
C ILE A 56 -1.05 0.31 -3.35
N ALA A 57 -0.60 1.04 -4.37
CA ALA A 57 -1.33 1.20 -5.62
C ALA A 57 -1.60 -0.13 -6.36
N THR A 58 -0.75 -1.15 -6.19
CA THR A 58 -0.98 -2.46 -6.83
C THR A 58 -2.12 -3.26 -6.19
N TYR A 59 -2.63 -2.83 -5.04
CA TYR A 59 -3.76 -3.46 -4.35
C TYR A 59 -5.11 -2.90 -4.80
N PHE A 60 -5.13 -1.84 -5.60
CA PHE A 60 -6.37 -1.19 -6.05
C PHE A 60 -6.52 -1.35 -7.56
N VAL A 61 -6.50 -2.60 -8.01
CA VAL A 61 -6.75 -2.98 -9.40
C VAL A 61 -8.05 -3.79 -9.45
N PRO A 62 -8.91 -3.60 -10.45
CA PRO A 62 -10.10 -4.42 -10.61
C PRO A 62 -9.76 -5.89 -10.87
N TYR A 63 -10.58 -6.80 -10.34
CA TYR A 63 -10.43 -8.25 -10.51
C TYR A 63 -11.57 -8.86 -11.33
N PRO A 64 -11.29 -9.87 -12.18
CA PRO A 64 -12.32 -10.58 -12.90
C PRO A 64 -13.19 -11.40 -11.95
N ALA A 65 -14.49 -11.34 -12.16
CA ALA A 65 -15.48 -12.13 -11.45
C ALA A 65 -16.54 -12.66 -12.43
N VAL A 66 -17.23 -13.71 -12.03
CA VAL A 66 -18.38 -14.25 -12.76
C VAL A 66 -19.64 -13.83 -12.02
N LEU A 67 -20.60 -13.25 -12.73
CA LEU A 67 -21.93 -12.97 -12.23
C LEU A 67 -22.88 -14.07 -12.70
N GLU A 68 -23.50 -14.78 -11.77
CA GLU A 68 -24.50 -15.80 -12.03
C GLU A 68 -25.86 -15.36 -11.49
N GLU A 69 -26.90 -15.52 -12.29
CA GLU A 69 -28.28 -15.35 -11.84
C GLU A 69 -28.77 -16.68 -11.27
N ALA A 70 -29.22 -16.64 -10.02
CA ALA A 70 -29.75 -17.78 -9.27
C ALA A 70 -31.23 -17.55 -8.94
N ASP A 71 -31.93 -18.60 -8.54
CA ASP A 71 -33.38 -18.54 -8.26
C ASP A 71 -33.76 -17.51 -7.16
N ASP A 72 -32.82 -17.20 -6.25
CA ASP A 72 -32.98 -16.26 -5.13
C ASP A 72 -32.15 -14.96 -5.29
N GLY A 73 -31.70 -14.61 -6.51
CA GLY A 73 -31.01 -13.35 -6.78
C GLY A 73 -29.72 -13.51 -7.60
N PHE A 74 -28.71 -12.69 -7.33
CA PHE A 74 -27.46 -12.65 -8.08
C PHE A 74 -26.28 -13.09 -7.23
N ARG A 75 -25.37 -13.90 -7.78
CA ARG A 75 -24.16 -14.37 -7.12
C ARG A 75 -22.91 -13.96 -7.91
N VAL A 76 -21.95 -13.37 -7.22
CA VAL A 76 -20.65 -13.01 -7.81
C VAL A 76 -19.58 -13.92 -7.24
N HIS A 77 -18.80 -14.55 -8.12
CA HIS A 77 -17.65 -15.39 -7.78
C HIS A 77 -16.35 -14.75 -8.26
N LEU A 78 -15.41 -14.50 -7.34
CA LEU A 78 -14.10 -13.94 -7.70
C LEU A 78 -13.18 -15.05 -8.21
N HIS A 79 -12.70 -14.96 -9.45
CA HIS A 79 -11.94 -16.05 -10.07
C HIS A 79 -10.58 -16.28 -9.40
N ASP A 80 -9.91 -15.20 -9.00
CA ASP A 80 -8.57 -15.26 -8.43
C ASP A 80 -8.55 -15.57 -6.91
N PHE A 81 -9.72 -15.74 -6.28
CA PHE A 81 -9.85 -15.97 -4.83
C PHE A 81 -10.71 -17.19 -4.54
N GLU A 82 -10.07 -18.28 -4.15
CA GLU A 82 -10.72 -19.56 -3.89
C GLU A 82 -11.76 -19.45 -2.76
N GLY A 83 -13.00 -19.83 -3.04
CA GLY A 83 -14.09 -19.86 -2.07
C GLY A 83 -14.73 -18.51 -1.73
N VAL A 84 -14.40 -17.45 -2.46
CA VAL A 84 -14.98 -16.12 -2.23
C VAL A 84 -16.14 -15.87 -3.19
N SER A 85 -17.36 -16.07 -2.70
CA SER A 85 -18.60 -15.75 -3.39
C SER A 85 -19.52 -14.91 -2.53
N VAL A 86 -20.21 -13.95 -3.13
CA VAL A 86 -21.21 -13.11 -2.48
C VAL A 86 -22.52 -13.16 -3.25
N SER A 87 -23.63 -12.99 -2.54
CA SER A 87 -24.97 -12.89 -3.14
C SER A 87 -25.58 -11.52 -2.86
N GLY A 88 -26.45 -11.07 -3.74
CA GLY A 88 -27.27 -9.88 -3.57
C GLY A 88 -28.62 -10.02 -4.28
N ASP A 89 -29.59 -9.25 -3.83
CA ASP A 89 -30.96 -9.28 -4.38
C ASP A 89 -31.02 -8.64 -5.78
N THR A 90 -30.06 -7.76 -6.09
CA THR A 90 -29.87 -7.12 -7.40
C THR A 90 -28.43 -7.29 -7.88
N PRO A 91 -28.15 -7.14 -9.19
CA PRO A 91 -26.79 -7.22 -9.73
C PRO A 91 -25.86 -6.19 -9.07
N GLU A 92 -26.36 -4.97 -8.88
CA GLU A 92 -25.64 -3.86 -8.26
C GLU A 92 -25.29 -4.17 -6.80
N SER A 93 -26.26 -4.67 -6.02
CA SER A 93 -26.03 -5.08 -4.62
C SER A 93 -25.01 -6.22 -4.51
N ALA A 94 -25.05 -7.19 -5.42
CA ALA A 94 -24.10 -8.29 -5.47
C ALA A 94 -22.68 -7.80 -5.83
N MET A 95 -22.56 -6.84 -6.76
CA MET A 95 -21.28 -6.22 -7.14
C MET A 95 -20.71 -5.34 -6.01
N ASP A 96 -21.52 -4.57 -5.31
CA ASP A 96 -21.09 -3.77 -4.15
C ASP A 96 -20.59 -4.68 -3.02
N ALA A 97 -21.33 -5.75 -2.72
CA ALA A 97 -20.91 -6.76 -1.76
C ALA A 97 -19.56 -7.41 -2.18
N ALA A 98 -19.38 -7.69 -3.47
CA ALA A 98 -18.16 -8.28 -4.00
C ALA A 98 -16.98 -7.31 -3.86
N SER A 99 -17.21 -6.03 -4.13
CA SER A 99 -16.22 -4.95 -4.03
C SER A 99 -15.70 -4.82 -2.60
N VAL A 100 -16.60 -4.82 -1.61
CA VAL A 100 -16.24 -4.76 -0.18
C VAL A 100 -15.42 -5.98 0.25
N ILE A 101 -15.82 -7.17 -0.18
CA ILE A 101 -15.10 -8.40 0.15
C ILE A 101 -13.73 -8.46 -0.52
N LEU A 102 -13.62 -8.04 -1.78
CA LEU A 102 -12.36 -7.93 -2.50
C LEU A 102 -11.41 -6.96 -1.78
N LEU A 103 -11.85 -5.74 -1.47
CA LEU A 103 -11.06 -4.76 -0.74
C LEU A 103 -10.56 -5.31 0.60
N ARG A 104 -11.43 -5.96 1.37
CA ARG A 104 -11.07 -6.54 2.67
C ARG A 104 -10.00 -7.62 2.51
N THR A 105 -10.13 -8.47 1.51
CA THR A 105 -9.19 -9.56 1.23
C THR A 105 -7.82 -9.02 0.84
N LEU A 106 -7.79 -8.03 -0.05
CA LEU A 106 -6.58 -7.33 -0.47
C LEU A 106 -5.91 -6.59 0.69
N ALA A 107 -6.68 -5.95 1.56
CA ALA A 107 -6.18 -5.27 2.75
C ALA A 107 -5.55 -6.23 3.77
N ILE A 108 -6.15 -7.40 3.99
CA ILE A 108 -5.60 -8.44 4.87
C ILE A 108 -4.28 -8.99 4.31
N ALA A 109 -4.22 -9.28 3.00
CA ALA A 109 -2.99 -9.72 2.35
C ALA A 109 -1.89 -8.65 2.46
N ALA A 110 -2.23 -7.37 2.25
CA ALA A 110 -1.31 -6.24 2.41
C ALA A 110 -0.76 -6.14 3.83
N GLN A 111 -1.63 -6.28 4.85
CA GLN A 111 -1.24 -6.23 6.26
C GLN A 111 -0.26 -7.34 6.64
N ARG A 112 -0.42 -8.53 6.06
CA ARG A 112 0.47 -9.69 6.27
C ARG A 112 1.76 -9.61 5.46
N GLY A 113 1.90 -8.61 4.58
CA GLY A 113 3.04 -8.49 3.66
C GLY A 113 3.05 -9.57 2.58
N GLU A 114 1.93 -10.23 2.36
CA GLU A 114 1.77 -11.26 1.33
C GLU A 114 1.68 -10.61 -0.05
N ARG A 115 2.16 -11.31 -1.08
CA ARG A 115 1.98 -10.84 -2.45
C ARG A 115 0.56 -11.19 -2.89
N VAL A 116 -0.20 -10.15 -3.22
CA VAL A 116 -1.49 -10.32 -3.87
C VAL A 116 -1.29 -10.92 -5.25
N PRO A 117 -2.17 -11.83 -5.70
CA PRO A 117 -2.21 -12.29 -7.08
C PRO A 117 -2.29 -11.10 -8.05
N ARG A 118 -1.90 -11.30 -9.32
CA ARG A 118 -2.23 -10.32 -10.37
C ARG A 118 -3.61 -10.69 -10.90
N PRO A 119 -4.47 -9.72 -11.25
CA PRO A 119 -5.76 -10.02 -11.87
C PRO A 119 -5.58 -10.95 -13.07
N GLY A 120 -6.36 -12.04 -13.11
CA GLY A 120 -6.40 -12.98 -14.22
C GLY A 120 -7.06 -12.40 -15.47
N GLU A 121 -7.14 -13.21 -16.53
CA GLU A 121 -7.94 -12.87 -17.72
C GLU A 121 -9.43 -13.00 -17.44
N LEU A 122 -10.26 -12.17 -18.09
CA LEU A 122 -11.72 -12.28 -17.98
C LEU A 122 -12.22 -13.61 -18.57
N PRO A 123 -13.14 -14.31 -17.89
CA PRO A 123 -13.80 -15.46 -18.47
C PRO A 123 -14.64 -15.06 -19.70
N VAL A 124 -14.60 -15.92 -20.72
CA VAL A 124 -15.11 -15.66 -22.09
C VAL A 124 -16.61 -15.35 -22.14
N HIS A 125 -17.38 -15.80 -21.14
CA HIS A 125 -18.82 -15.58 -21.03
C HIS A 125 -19.14 -15.15 -19.59
N THR A 126 -19.82 -14.01 -19.45
CA THR A 126 -20.31 -13.44 -18.15
C THR A 126 -19.24 -12.91 -17.19
N GLY A 127 -18.05 -12.59 -17.69
CA GLY A 127 -17.01 -11.91 -16.92
C GLY A 127 -17.35 -10.44 -16.63
N VAL A 128 -17.37 -10.07 -15.36
CA VAL A 128 -17.46 -8.69 -14.88
C VAL A 128 -16.17 -8.32 -14.14
N MET A 129 -15.81 -7.04 -14.13
CA MET A 129 -14.69 -6.55 -13.33
C MET A 129 -15.22 -5.95 -12.03
N ILE A 130 -14.71 -6.42 -10.89
CA ILE A 130 -15.05 -5.91 -9.57
C ILE A 130 -13.96 -4.94 -9.13
N ASP A 131 -14.35 -3.70 -8.89
CA ASP A 131 -13.46 -2.65 -8.38
C ASP A 131 -13.39 -2.72 -6.84
N PRO A 132 -12.21 -2.85 -6.21
CA PRO A 132 -12.11 -2.78 -4.76
C PRO A 132 -12.48 -1.41 -4.16
N LEU A 133 -12.59 -0.34 -4.95
CA LEU A 133 -12.92 1.01 -4.50
C LEU A 133 -14.13 1.59 -5.26
N PRO A 134 -15.34 1.02 -5.06
CA PRO A 134 -16.53 1.49 -5.76
C PRO A 134 -16.85 2.94 -5.38
N GLY A 135 -17.13 3.78 -6.38
CA GLY A 135 -17.50 5.19 -6.18
C GLY A 135 -16.35 6.20 -6.16
N MET A 136 -15.10 5.79 -6.44
CA MET A 136 -13.96 6.70 -6.60
C MET A 136 -13.76 7.19 -8.05
N CYS A 137 -14.83 7.28 -8.85
CA CYS A 137 -14.79 7.98 -10.14
C CYS A 137 -14.60 9.49 -9.89
N GLN A 138 -13.38 9.99 -10.12
CA GLN A 138 -13.11 11.43 -10.29
C GLN A 138 -13.38 11.85 -11.73
#